data_AF-A0A965DY12-F1
#
_entry.id   AF-A0A965DY12-F1
#
_cell.length_a   1.000
_cell.length_b   1.000
_cell.length_c   1.000
_cell.angle_alpha   90.00
_cell.angle_beta   90.00
_cell.angle_gamma   90.00
#
_symmetry.space_group_name_H-M   'P 1'
#
loop_
_entity.id
_entity.type
_entity.pdbx_description
1 polymer ?
#
loop_
_entity_poly.entity_id
_entity_poly.type
_entity_poly.pdbx_seq_one_letter_code
_entity_poly.pdbx_strand_id
1 'polypeptide(L)'
;MRHTLLILALGVIFTDVHGQTPTPPAAPKTTGGKRDRELVERLLASRKEYQLTLEALRKLYIQMGDIERARWAEEELIQYHRVPKQAFLLELDVPPPTLKGNSNIPEANKLYRQAMVYKDKGWGNEYTDNMRRAELLFQKILTEYPQSDKISDTAYQLGDIYEGRSYRQLPRAAVYFERCFEWNTRTHFDARLRAARLYDRQLNNRGKAVEIYKQITTYETDDKRIEEAKRRLQEIGGATR
;
A
#
# COMPACT_ATOMS: atom_id res chain seq x y z
N MET A 1 26.16 -55.21 33.93
CA MET A 1 26.18 -55.06 35.40
C MET A 1 24.98 -54.24 35.83
N ARG A 2 24.42 -54.64 36.97
CA ARG A 2 23.12 -54.30 37.55
C ARG A 2 23.07 -52.88 38.12
N HIS A 3 21.85 -52.33 38.10
CA HIS A 3 21.18 -51.44 39.05
C HIS A 3 21.96 -50.26 39.66
N THR A 4 21.42 -49.04 39.53
CA THR A 4 20.68 -48.42 40.65
C THR A 4 19.75 -47.31 40.16
N LEU A 5 18.46 -47.46 40.47
CA LEU A 5 17.45 -46.39 40.51
C LEU A 5 17.80 -45.43 41.65
N LEU A 6 17.55 -44.13 41.48
CA LEU A 6 17.16 -43.28 42.60
C LEU A 6 15.90 -42.50 42.21
N ILE A 7 14.82 -42.85 42.90
CA ILE A 7 13.54 -42.16 42.92
C ILE A 7 13.70 -40.97 43.87
N LEU A 8 13.31 -39.79 43.44
CA LEU A 8 13.01 -38.69 44.35
C LEU A 8 11.64 -38.12 43.98
N ALA A 9 10.66 -38.46 44.82
CA ALA A 9 9.34 -37.88 44.83
C ALA A 9 9.41 -36.51 45.51
N LEU A 10 8.81 -35.48 44.91
CA LEU A 10 8.50 -34.25 45.61
C LEU A 10 7.22 -33.61 45.06
N GLY A 11 6.17 -33.75 45.85
CA GLY A 11 5.21 -32.70 46.22
C GLY A 11 4.50 -31.97 45.09
N VAL A 12 3.31 -32.47 44.73
CA VAL A 12 2.26 -31.65 44.12
C VAL A 12 1.70 -30.72 45.20
N ILE A 13 1.96 -29.42 45.06
CA ILE A 13 1.23 -28.37 45.79
C ILE A 13 0.26 -27.75 44.78
N PHE A 14 -1.03 -28.06 44.94
CA PHE A 14 -2.11 -27.31 44.32
C PHE A 14 -2.29 -26.02 45.13
N THR A 15 -2.01 -24.87 44.51
CA THR A 15 -2.55 -23.58 44.95
C THR A 15 -3.50 -23.08 43.89
N ASP A 16 -4.79 -23.08 44.23
CA ASP A 16 -5.85 -22.37 43.52
C ASP A 16 -5.55 -20.86 43.53
N VAL A 17 -5.05 -20.34 42.40
CA VAL A 17 -5.05 -18.91 42.14
C VAL A 17 -6.23 -18.62 41.22
N HIS A 18 -7.18 -17.89 41.79
CA HIS A 18 -8.39 -17.39 41.15
C HIS A 18 -8.09 -16.71 39.82
N GLY A 19 -8.95 -16.97 38.84
CA GLY A 19 -8.89 -16.43 37.49
C GLY A 19 -8.82 -14.91 37.46
N GLN A 20 -7.71 -14.41 36.93
CA GLN A 20 -7.69 -13.15 36.19
C GLN A 20 -7.56 -13.52 34.72
N THR A 21 -8.60 -13.23 33.95
CA THR A 21 -8.50 -13.20 32.49
C THR A 21 -7.31 -12.30 32.11
N PRO A 22 -6.40 -12.72 31.23
CA PRO A 22 -5.35 -11.84 30.76
C PRO A 22 -6.00 -10.68 30.01
N THR A 23 -6.02 -9.52 30.65
CA THR A 23 -6.38 -8.25 30.00
C THR A 23 -5.52 -8.13 28.73
N PRO A 24 -6.11 -7.85 27.55
CA PRO A 24 -5.32 -7.56 26.36
C PRO A 24 -4.32 -6.46 26.68
N PRO A 25 -3.05 -6.55 26.23
CA PRO A 25 -2.11 -5.45 26.41
C PRO A 25 -2.74 -4.21 25.82
N ALA A 26 -2.96 -3.20 26.66
CA ALA A 26 -3.40 -1.89 26.20
C ALA A 26 -2.43 -1.43 25.11
N ALA A 27 -2.96 -1.08 23.94
CA ALA A 27 -2.18 -0.53 22.85
C ALA A 27 -1.28 0.59 23.41
N PRO A 28 0.04 0.59 23.14
CA PRO A 28 0.94 1.58 23.70
C PRO A 28 0.45 2.96 23.29
N LYS A 29 0.09 3.79 24.28
CA LYS A 29 -0.30 5.18 24.10
C LYS A 29 0.86 5.92 23.47
N THR A 30 0.73 6.26 22.19
CA THR A 30 1.73 6.92 21.36
C THR A 30 1.92 8.39 21.77
N THR A 31 2.75 8.62 22.78
CA THR A 31 3.42 9.93 22.97
C THR A 31 4.37 10.27 21.80
N GLY A 32 4.60 9.31 20.90
CA GLY A 32 5.40 9.46 19.68
C GLY A 32 4.67 10.04 18.45
N GLY A 33 3.33 10.19 18.44
CA GLY A 33 2.59 10.51 17.21
C GLY A 33 3.02 11.80 16.49
N LYS A 34 3.27 12.89 17.23
CA LYS A 34 3.69 14.17 16.63
C LYS A 34 5.15 14.15 16.16
N ARG A 35 6.05 13.61 16.98
CA ARG A 35 7.49 13.52 16.68
C ARG A 35 7.76 12.54 15.55
N ASP A 36 7.06 11.41 15.53
CA ASP A 36 7.12 10.43 14.46
C ASP A 36 6.68 11.07 13.13
N ARG A 37 5.51 11.74 13.12
CA ARG A 37 5.04 12.48 11.95
C ARG A 37 6.06 13.48 11.42
N GLU A 38 6.64 14.30 12.29
CA GLU A 38 7.66 15.29 11.89
C GLU A 38 8.89 14.63 11.24
N LEU A 39 9.37 13.50 11.78
CA LEU A 39 10.48 12.75 11.21
C LEU A 39 10.13 12.14 9.85
N VAL A 40 8.92 11.62 9.70
CA VAL A 40 8.44 11.06 8.42
C VAL A 40 8.29 12.16 7.39
N GLU A 41 7.72 13.31 7.74
CA GLU A 41 7.62 14.48 6.85
C GLU A 41 9.01 14.97 6.40
N ARG A 42 9.97 15.07 7.33
CA ARG A 42 11.37 15.43 7.02
C ARG A 42 12.03 14.41 6.09
N LEU A 43 11.80 13.11 6.30
CA LEU A 43 12.33 12.06 5.45
C LEU A 43 11.77 12.16 4.02
N LEU A 44 10.46 12.40 3.88
CA LEU A 44 9.82 12.58 2.58
C LEU A 44 10.33 13.83 1.85
N ALA A 45 10.51 14.94 2.57
CA ALA A 45 11.11 16.15 2.02
C ALA A 45 12.55 15.91 1.52
N SER A 46 13.38 15.25 2.34
CA SER A 46 14.78 14.93 1.98
C SER A 46 14.87 14.01 0.76
N ARG A 47 13.98 13.02 0.67
CA ARG A 47 13.85 12.12 -0.49
C ARG A 47 13.50 12.88 -1.77
N LYS A 48 12.55 13.81 -1.68
CA LYS A 48 12.14 14.66 -2.82
C LYS A 48 13.28 15.57 -3.26
N GLU A 49 13.96 16.21 -2.31
CA GLU A 49 15.10 17.09 -2.59
C GLU A 49 16.27 16.36 -3.25
N TYR A 50 16.62 15.17 -2.74
CA TYR A 50 17.66 14.32 -3.32
C TYR A 50 17.34 13.92 -4.77
N GLN A 51 16.10 13.48 -5.03
CA GLN A 51 15.67 13.16 -6.39
C GLN A 51 15.77 14.37 -7.32
N LEU A 52 15.21 15.52 -6.93
CA LEU A 52 15.24 16.75 -7.74
C LEU A 52 16.67 17.22 -8.01
N THR A 53 17.57 17.05 -7.04
CA THR A 53 18.98 17.40 -7.19
C THR A 53 19.66 16.52 -8.24
N LEU A 54 19.43 15.20 -8.22
CA LEU A 54 19.97 14.30 -9.24
C LEU A 54 19.37 14.57 -10.63
N GLU A 55 18.08 14.87 -10.73
CA GLU A 55 17.44 15.28 -11.99
C GLU A 55 18.07 16.56 -12.56
N ALA A 56 18.33 17.54 -11.69
CA ALA A 56 18.99 18.80 -12.05
C ALA A 56 20.44 18.58 -12.50
N LEU A 57 21.21 17.75 -11.78
CA LEU A 57 22.59 17.39 -12.15
C LEU A 57 22.64 16.71 -13.51
N ARG A 58 21.78 15.73 -13.74
CA ARG A 58 21.67 15.06 -15.04
C ARG A 58 21.40 16.06 -16.16
N LYS A 59 20.43 16.96 -15.98
CA LYS A 59 20.08 17.98 -16.98
C LYS A 59 21.25 18.92 -17.25
N LEU A 60 21.94 19.39 -16.19
CA LEU A 60 23.10 20.26 -16.29
C LEU A 60 24.23 19.61 -17.10
N TYR A 61 24.59 18.37 -16.79
CA TYR A 61 25.66 17.65 -17.47
C TYR A 61 25.34 17.37 -18.94
N ILE A 62 24.08 17.03 -19.26
CA ILE A 62 23.64 16.91 -20.66
C ILE A 62 23.81 18.23 -21.41
N GLN A 63 23.42 19.36 -20.80
CA GLN A 63 23.57 20.69 -21.42
C GLN A 63 25.03 21.10 -21.63
N MET A 64 25.93 20.64 -20.76
CA MET A 64 27.37 20.87 -20.87
C MET A 64 28.08 19.90 -21.84
N GLY A 65 27.39 18.86 -22.32
CA GLY A 65 28.01 17.78 -23.11
C GLY A 65 28.86 16.81 -22.29
N ASP A 66 28.79 16.87 -20.95
CA ASP A 66 29.46 15.92 -20.04
C ASP A 66 28.62 14.64 -19.92
N ILE A 67 28.78 13.76 -20.91
CA ILE A 67 27.98 12.53 -21.01
C ILE A 67 28.26 11.56 -19.86
N GLU A 68 29.49 11.53 -19.34
CA GLU A 68 29.87 10.61 -18.29
C GLU A 68 29.16 10.94 -16.97
N ARG A 69 29.22 12.21 -16.53
CA ARG A 69 28.54 12.60 -15.29
C ARG A 69 27.02 12.62 -15.42
N ALA A 70 26.50 12.90 -16.61
CA ALA A 70 25.08 12.72 -16.91
C ALA A 70 24.65 11.26 -16.71
N ARG A 71 25.47 10.30 -17.15
CA ARG A 71 25.22 8.88 -16.94
C ARG A 71 25.27 8.51 -15.46
N TRP A 72 26.24 9.00 -14.70
CA TRP A 72 26.32 8.73 -13.25
C TRP A 72 25.07 9.20 -12.51
N ALA A 73 24.61 10.42 -12.80
CA ALA A 73 23.38 10.96 -12.19
C ALA A 73 22.13 10.14 -12.58
N GLU A 74 22.04 9.68 -13.83
CA GLU A 74 20.96 8.78 -14.28
C GLU A 74 21.01 7.42 -13.58
N GLU A 75 22.19 6.79 -13.48
CA GLU A 75 22.36 5.50 -12.80
C GLU A 75 21.98 5.61 -11.32
N GLU A 76 22.41 6.67 -10.64
CA GLU A 76 22.05 6.93 -9.25
C GLU A 76 20.54 7.17 -9.07
N LEU A 77 19.88 7.89 -9.99
CA LEU A 77 18.42 8.03 -10.02
C LEU A 77 17.71 6.69 -10.17
N ILE A 78 18.16 5.85 -11.12
CA ILE A 78 17.58 4.53 -11.34
C ILE A 78 17.70 3.69 -10.06
N GLN A 79 18.87 3.67 -9.42
CA GLN A 79 19.05 2.95 -8.16
C GLN A 79 18.17 3.53 -7.05
N TYR A 80 18.12 4.86 -6.92
CA TYR A 80 17.25 5.52 -5.96
C TYR A 80 15.79 5.09 -6.12
N HIS A 81 15.27 5.00 -7.35
CA HIS A 81 13.91 4.54 -7.60
C HIS A 81 13.73 3.05 -7.32
N ARG A 82 14.73 2.20 -7.59
CA ARG A 82 14.67 0.77 -7.30
C ARG A 82 14.60 0.45 -5.81
N VAL A 83 15.20 1.28 -4.95
CA VAL A 83 15.14 1.09 -3.50
C VAL A 83 13.69 1.15 -3.00
N PRO A 84 13.19 0.08 -2.34
CA PRO A 84 11.86 0.08 -1.73
C PRO A 84 11.73 1.19 -0.68
N LYS A 85 10.73 2.05 -0.85
CA LYS A 85 10.40 3.11 0.11
C LYS A 85 9.18 2.67 0.91
N GLN A 86 9.36 2.53 2.22
CA GLN A 86 8.26 2.20 3.13
C GLN A 86 7.39 3.43 3.38
N ALA A 87 6.07 3.22 3.42
CA ALA A 87 5.10 4.22 3.79
C ALA A 87 4.86 4.14 5.31
N PHE A 88 5.74 4.79 6.09
CA PHE A 88 5.66 4.79 7.55
C PHE A 88 4.34 5.36 8.07
N LEU A 89 3.85 6.42 7.40
CA LEU A 89 2.52 6.98 7.63
C LEU A 89 1.77 7.03 6.29
N LEU A 90 0.79 6.15 6.13
CA LEU A 90 0.00 6.04 4.89
C LEU A 90 -0.73 7.34 4.55
N GLU A 91 -1.12 8.12 5.55
CA GLU A 91 -1.80 9.42 5.39
C GLU A 91 -0.96 10.48 4.67
N LEU A 92 0.37 10.39 4.74
CA LEU A 92 1.28 11.32 4.08
C LEU A 92 1.66 10.87 2.66
N ASP A 93 1.40 9.61 2.33
CA ASP A 93 1.84 8.98 1.09
C ASP A 93 0.68 8.79 0.10
N VAL A 94 -0.51 8.47 0.60
CA VAL A 94 -1.72 8.33 -0.21
C VAL A 94 -2.55 9.60 -0.10
N PRO A 95 -2.94 10.25 -1.22
CA PRO A 95 -3.75 11.47 -1.16
C PRO A 95 -5.07 11.26 -0.39
N PRO A 96 -5.64 12.32 0.21
CA PRO A 96 -6.81 12.19 1.05
C PRO A 96 -8.06 11.75 0.27
N PRO A 97 -9.04 11.12 0.94
CA PRO A 97 -10.29 10.68 0.30
C PRO A 97 -11.17 11.85 -0.19
N THR A 98 -10.84 13.08 0.22
CA THR A 98 -11.60 14.30 -0.10
C THR A 98 -11.37 14.84 -1.51
N LEU A 99 -10.44 14.26 -2.28
CA LEU A 99 -10.21 14.66 -3.68
C LEU A 99 -11.43 14.33 -4.55
N LYS A 100 -11.67 15.18 -5.56
CA LYS A 100 -12.79 15.04 -6.50
C LYS A 100 -12.27 15.13 -7.93
N GLY A 101 -12.18 13.98 -8.59
CA GLY A 101 -11.74 13.86 -9.97
C GLY A 101 -12.93 13.90 -10.93
N ASN A 102 -13.26 15.08 -11.44
CA ASN A 102 -14.44 15.28 -12.31
C ASN A 102 -14.12 15.94 -13.65
N SER A 103 -12.85 16.29 -13.88
CA SER A 103 -12.43 17.04 -15.05
C SER A 103 -11.64 16.14 -16.00
N ASN A 104 -12.03 16.09 -17.26
CA ASN A 104 -11.23 15.43 -18.29
C ASN A 104 -10.02 16.31 -18.64
N ILE A 105 -8.82 15.85 -18.29
CA ILE A 105 -7.56 16.60 -18.50
C ILE A 105 -6.69 15.83 -19.52
N PRO A 106 -6.46 16.39 -20.73
CA PRO A 106 -5.68 15.72 -21.78
C PRO A 106 -4.28 15.28 -21.34
N GLU A 107 -3.59 16.10 -20.53
CA GLU A 107 -2.25 15.84 -20.02
C GLU A 107 -2.26 14.65 -19.05
N ALA A 108 -3.22 14.59 -18.13
CA ALA A 108 -3.40 13.46 -17.23
C ALA A 108 -3.72 12.17 -18.01
N ASN A 109 -4.57 12.25 -19.04
CA ASN A 109 -4.86 11.11 -19.92
C ASN A 109 -3.62 10.63 -20.69
N LYS A 110 -2.74 11.54 -21.11
CA LYS A 110 -1.48 11.18 -21.75
C LYS A 110 -0.55 10.46 -20.77
N LEU A 111 -0.38 11.00 -19.56
CA LEU A 111 0.42 10.35 -18.51
C LEU A 111 -0.14 8.97 -18.17
N TYR A 112 -1.46 8.83 -18.05
CA TYR A 112 -2.11 7.55 -17.76
C TYR A 112 -1.81 6.53 -18.85
N ARG A 113 -1.98 6.89 -20.12
CA ARG A 113 -1.66 6.01 -21.26
C ARG A 113 -0.18 5.63 -21.28
N GLN A 114 0.73 6.57 -20.99
CA GLN A 114 2.15 6.29 -20.90
C GLN A 114 2.48 5.33 -19.75
N ALA A 115 1.86 5.49 -18.59
CA ALA A 115 2.04 4.58 -17.46
C ALA A 115 1.60 3.15 -17.81
N MET A 116 0.48 3.01 -18.50
CA MET A 116 -0.04 1.72 -18.98
C MET A 116 0.85 1.06 -20.04
N VAL A 117 1.65 1.82 -20.79
CA VAL A 117 2.65 1.24 -21.71
C VAL A 117 3.75 0.50 -20.94
N TYR A 118 4.11 0.95 -19.74
CA TYR A 118 5.13 0.30 -18.91
C TYR A 118 4.56 -0.78 -18.01
N LYS A 119 3.36 -0.57 -17.46
CA LYS A 119 2.77 -1.48 -16.48
C LYS A 119 2.69 -2.92 -17.03
N ASP A 120 3.16 -3.86 -16.21
CA ASP A 120 3.21 -5.30 -16.51
C ASP A 120 3.99 -5.69 -17.77
N LYS A 121 4.97 -4.87 -18.20
CA LYS A 121 5.82 -5.16 -19.36
C LYS A 121 7.26 -5.54 -18.97
N GLY A 122 7.88 -6.34 -19.84
CA GLY A 122 9.28 -6.74 -19.71
C GLY A 122 9.48 -7.94 -18.79
N TRP A 123 10.75 -8.30 -18.58
CA TRP A 123 11.15 -9.47 -17.79
C TRP A 123 12.31 -9.11 -16.83
N GLY A 124 12.44 -9.83 -15.71
CA GLY A 124 13.54 -9.61 -14.75
C GLY A 124 13.66 -8.16 -14.25
N ASN A 125 14.85 -7.57 -14.42
CA ASN A 125 15.12 -6.18 -14.01
C ASN A 125 14.32 -5.16 -14.84
N GLU A 126 14.10 -5.43 -16.13
CA GLU A 126 13.31 -4.56 -16.99
C GLU A 126 11.86 -4.48 -16.51
N TYR A 127 11.27 -5.61 -16.11
CA TYR A 127 9.95 -5.63 -15.48
C TYR A 127 9.92 -4.71 -14.25
N THR A 128 10.90 -4.84 -13.37
CA THR A 128 10.98 -4.02 -12.16
C THR A 128 11.08 -2.52 -12.49
N ASP A 129 11.93 -2.15 -13.45
CA ASP A 129 12.09 -0.76 -13.86
C ASP A 129 10.82 -0.20 -14.51
N ASN A 130 10.14 -1.00 -15.33
CA ASN A 130 8.88 -0.61 -15.95
C ASN A 130 7.77 -0.41 -14.92
N MET A 131 7.71 -1.25 -13.88
CA MET A 131 6.80 -1.03 -12.76
C MET A 131 7.09 0.29 -12.03
N ARG A 132 8.38 0.64 -11.84
CA ARG A 132 8.79 1.93 -11.25
C ARG A 132 8.40 3.12 -12.12
N ARG A 133 8.58 3.01 -13.44
CA ARG A 133 8.16 4.05 -14.40
C ARG A 133 6.65 4.26 -14.36
N ALA A 134 5.87 3.18 -14.35
CA ALA A 134 4.43 3.26 -14.22
C ALA A 134 4.02 3.93 -12.89
N GLU A 135 4.61 3.52 -11.76
CA GLU A 135 4.38 4.15 -10.45
C GLU A 135 4.62 5.66 -10.49
N LEU A 136 5.77 6.11 -11.01
CA LEU A 136 6.12 7.53 -11.06
C LEU A 136 5.13 8.34 -11.90
N LEU A 137 4.71 7.82 -13.05
CA LEU A 137 3.73 8.49 -13.90
C LEU A 137 2.34 8.56 -13.24
N PHE A 138 1.93 7.51 -12.55
CA PHE A 138 0.68 7.52 -11.78
C PHE A 138 0.72 8.47 -10.58
N GLN A 139 1.82 8.47 -9.81
CA GLN A 139 2.02 9.43 -8.71
C GLN A 139 2.01 10.88 -9.21
N LYS A 140 2.59 11.13 -10.40
CA LYS A 140 2.55 12.44 -11.06
C LYS A 140 1.12 12.88 -11.36
N ILE A 141 0.24 11.99 -11.82
CA ILE A 141 -1.18 12.31 -12.02
C ILE A 141 -1.84 12.76 -10.71
N LEU A 142 -1.63 12.02 -9.63
CA LEU A 142 -2.23 12.36 -8.33
C LEU A 142 -1.68 13.66 -7.73
N THR A 143 -0.44 14.01 -8.05
CA THR A 143 0.23 15.21 -7.52
C THR A 143 -0.12 16.46 -8.34
N GLU A 144 -0.06 16.38 -9.67
CA GLU A 144 -0.19 17.54 -10.57
C GLU A 144 -1.62 17.74 -11.08
N TYR A 145 -2.44 16.67 -11.11
CA TYR A 145 -3.80 16.71 -11.66
C TYR A 145 -4.83 16.08 -10.70
N PRO A 146 -4.90 16.50 -9.42
CA PRO A 146 -5.82 15.91 -8.43
C PRO A 146 -7.32 16.09 -8.75
N GLN A 147 -7.65 16.96 -9.70
CA GLN A 147 -9.01 17.20 -10.20
C GLN A 147 -9.37 16.36 -11.44
N SER A 148 -8.42 15.58 -11.97
CA SER A 148 -8.64 14.76 -13.16
C SER A 148 -9.62 13.61 -12.89
N ASP A 149 -10.51 13.33 -13.82
CA ASP A 149 -11.34 12.12 -13.84
C ASP A 149 -10.53 10.81 -13.85
N LYS A 150 -9.22 10.87 -14.11
CA LYS A 150 -8.29 9.73 -14.05
C LYS A 150 -7.80 9.37 -12.66
N ILE A 151 -8.06 10.16 -11.61
CA ILE A 151 -7.50 9.87 -10.28
C ILE A 151 -7.99 8.54 -9.72
N SER A 152 -9.25 8.14 -9.95
CA SER A 152 -9.77 6.85 -9.47
C SER A 152 -9.13 5.69 -10.20
N ASP A 153 -9.01 5.80 -11.53
CA ASP A 153 -8.35 4.79 -12.35
C ASP A 153 -6.88 4.65 -11.94
N THR A 154 -6.21 5.78 -11.72
CA THR A 154 -4.83 5.86 -11.25
C THR A 154 -4.66 5.20 -9.89
N ALA A 155 -5.58 5.43 -8.95
CA ALA A 155 -5.58 4.79 -7.64
C ALA A 155 -5.69 3.27 -7.76
N TYR A 156 -6.58 2.77 -8.62
CA TYR A 156 -6.69 1.33 -8.87
C TYR A 156 -5.37 0.75 -9.42
N GLN A 157 -4.76 1.41 -10.41
CA GLN A 157 -3.49 0.93 -10.98
C GLN A 157 -2.37 0.95 -9.93
N LEU A 158 -2.26 2.00 -9.10
CA LEU A 158 -1.28 2.04 -8.00
C LEU A 158 -1.53 0.94 -6.97
N GLY A 159 -2.79 0.67 -6.61
CA GLY A 159 -3.14 -0.46 -5.75
C GLY A 159 -2.60 -1.78 -6.29
N ASP A 160 -2.79 -2.01 -7.60
CA ASP A 160 -2.29 -3.20 -8.29
C ASP A 160 -0.75 -3.28 -8.30
N ILE A 161 -0.07 -2.15 -8.55
CA ILE A 161 1.40 -2.07 -8.49
C ILE A 161 1.91 -2.42 -7.08
N TYR A 162 1.29 -1.87 -6.04
CA TYR A 162 1.73 -2.09 -4.66
C TYR A 162 1.41 -3.48 -4.13
N GLU A 163 0.31 -4.10 -4.58
CA GLU A 163 0.01 -5.50 -4.31
C GLU A 163 1.01 -6.43 -5.01
N GLY A 164 1.46 -6.03 -6.20
CA GLY A 164 2.35 -6.80 -7.06
C GLY A 164 3.69 -7.19 -6.42
N ARG A 165 4.30 -8.22 -7.00
CA ARG A 165 5.53 -8.86 -6.51
C ARG A 165 6.74 -7.92 -6.34
N SER A 166 6.80 -6.83 -7.12
CA SER A 166 7.91 -5.87 -7.08
C SER A 166 7.90 -4.97 -5.84
N TYR A 167 6.75 -4.86 -5.18
CA TYR A 167 6.55 -3.97 -4.04
C TYR A 167 6.11 -4.73 -2.79
N ARG A 168 5.08 -5.58 -2.90
CA ARG A 168 4.43 -6.29 -1.78
C ARG A 168 4.08 -5.36 -0.61
N GLN A 169 3.64 -4.14 -0.92
CA GLN A 169 3.20 -3.14 0.06
C GLN A 169 1.68 -3.24 0.25
N LEU A 170 1.23 -4.35 0.85
CA LEU A 170 -0.19 -4.71 0.98
C LEU A 170 -1.03 -3.65 1.72
N PRO A 171 -0.56 -3.01 2.81
CA PRO A 171 -1.30 -1.92 3.45
C PRO A 171 -1.53 -0.74 2.49
N ARG A 172 -0.47 -0.37 1.74
CA ARG A 172 -0.53 0.73 0.77
C ARG A 172 -1.47 0.39 -0.39
N ALA A 173 -1.41 -0.84 -0.89
CA ALA A 173 -2.31 -1.34 -1.92
C ALA A 173 -3.77 -1.25 -1.51
N ALA A 174 -4.11 -1.70 -0.29
CA ALA A 174 -5.48 -1.66 0.23
C ALA A 174 -6.04 -0.24 0.26
N VAL A 175 -5.26 0.74 0.75
CA VAL A 175 -5.68 2.14 0.80
C VAL A 175 -5.85 2.72 -0.61
N TYR A 176 -4.98 2.41 -1.57
CA TYR A 176 -5.16 2.86 -2.95
C TYR A 176 -6.41 2.26 -3.62
N PHE A 177 -6.75 1.01 -3.33
CA PHE A 177 -8.03 0.44 -3.78
C PHE A 177 -9.23 1.15 -3.13
N GLU A 178 -9.14 1.55 -1.85
CA GLU A 178 -10.15 2.41 -1.23
C GLU A 178 -10.32 3.73 -1.98
N ARG A 179 -9.21 4.43 -2.27
CA ARG A 179 -9.24 5.70 -3.01
C ARG A 179 -9.93 5.59 -4.36
N CYS A 180 -9.78 4.46 -5.06
CA CYS A 180 -10.48 4.23 -6.33
C CYS A 180 -12.01 4.38 -6.18
N PHE A 181 -12.62 3.73 -5.19
CA PHE A 181 -14.08 3.77 -5.03
C PHE A 181 -14.58 4.93 -4.16
N GLU A 182 -13.72 5.55 -3.36
CA GLU A 182 -14.03 6.80 -2.66
C GLU A 182 -14.08 8.00 -3.62
N TRP A 183 -13.13 8.09 -4.56
CA TRP A 183 -13.11 9.15 -5.56
C TRP A 183 -14.11 8.89 -6.71
N ASN A 184 -14.45 7.63 -6.97
CA ASN A 184 -15.48 7.25 -7.93
C ASN A 184 -16.32 6.06 -7.42
N THR A 185 -17.47 6.35 -6.82
CA THR A 185 -18.36 5.31 -6.27
C THR A 185 -18.91 4.36 -7.33
N ARG A 186 -18.92 4.78 -8.62
CA ARG A 186 -19.36 4.00 -9.78
C ARG A 186 -18.20 3.47 -10.62
N THR A 187 -17.02 3.30 -10.01
CA THR A 187 -15.87 2.68 -10.68
C THR A 187 -16.24 1.31 -11.27
N HIS A 188 -15.72 1.01 -12.45
CA HIS A 188 -15.92 -0.29 -13.12
C HIS A 188 -14.93 -1.36 -12.62
N PHE A 189 -13.92 -0.94 -11.87
CA PHE A 189 -12.92 -1.84 -11.30
C PHE A 189 -13.48 -2.60 -10.09
N ASP A 190 -12.92 -3.78 -9.80
CA ASP A 190 -13.24 -4.60 -8.62
C ASP A 190 -12.55 -4.11 -7.33
N ALA A 191 -12.27 -2.81 -7.25
CA ALA A 191 -11.45 -2.19 -6.21
C ALA A 191 -11.95 -2.52 -4.79
N ARG A 192 -13.27 -2.51 -4.57
CA ARG A 192 -13.87 -2.89 -3.27
C ARG A 192 -13.53 -4.31 -2.88
N LEU A 193 -13.68 -5.26 -3.80
CA LEU A 193 -13.42 -6.67 -3.53
C LEU A 193 -11.93 -6.91 -3.26
N ARG A 194 -11.05 -6.26 -4.02
CA ARG A 194 -9.59 -6.34 -3.78
C ARG A 194 -9.22 -5.76 -2.42
N ALA A 195 -9.67 -4.56 -2.08
CA ALA A 195 -9.44 -3.97 -0.76
C ALA A 195 -9.93 -4.88 0.38
N ALA A 196 -11.16 -5.39 0.28
CA ALA A 196 -11.73 -6.28 1.28
C ALA A 196 -10.89 -7.55 1.48
N ARG A 197 -10.44 -8.19 0.39
CA ARG A 197 -9.59 -9.39 0.45
C ARG A 197 -8.24 -9.11 1.09
N LEU A 198 -7.61 -7.96 0.78
CA LEU A 198 -6.34 -7.55 1.41
C LEU A 198 -6.52 -7.40 2.93
N TYR A 199 -7.55 -6.67 3.36
CA TYR A 199 -7.83 -6.47 4.78
C TYR A 199 -8.14 -7.77 5.52
N ASP A 200 -8.94 -8.64 4.89
CA ASP A 200 -9.38 -9.90 5.47
C ASP A 200 -8.23 -10.92 5.60
N ARG A 201 -7.50 -11.17 4.51
CA ARG A 201 -6.60 -12.32 4.42
C ARG A 201 -5.13 -12.01 4.69
N GLN A 202 -4.71 -10.77 4.45
CA GLN A 202 -3.29 -10.42 4.46
C GLN A 202 -2.93 -9.42 5.56
N LEU A 203 -3.85 -8.51 5.90
CA LEU A 203 -3.62 -7.47 6.90
C LEU A 203 -4.27 -7.78 8.26
N ASN A 204 -5.02 -8.89 8.36
CA ASN A 204 -5.73 -9.30 9.58
C ASN A 204 -6.67 -8.22 10.15
N ASN A 205 -7.16 -7.29 9.31
CA ASN A 205 -8.09 -6.24 9.70
C ASN A 205 -9.52 -6.65 9.30
N ARG A 206 -10.07 -7.61 10.03
CA ARG A 206 -11.41 -8.16 9.77
C ARG A 206 -12.51 -7.11 9.89
N GLY A 207 -12.37 -6.15 10.81
CA GLY A 207 -13.35 -5.08 10.99
C GLY A 207 -13.52 -4.25 9.72
N LYS A 208 -12.39 -3.76 9.19
CA LYS A 208 -12.37 -3.01 7.93
C LYS A 208 -12.84 -3.86 6.74
N ALA A 209 -12.46 -5.14 6.70
CA ALA A 209 -12.94 -6.05 5.67
C ALA A 209 -14.48 -6.18 5.67
N VAL A 210 -15.10 -6.34 6.85
CA VAL A 210 -16.56 -6.42 7.01
C VAL A 210 -17.24 -5.15 6.52
N GLU A 211 -16.69 -3.98 6.83
CA GLU A 211 -17.22 -2.69 6.33
C GLU A 211 -17.26 -2.66 4.79
N ILE A 212 -16.16 -3.04 4.14
CA ILE A 212 -16.09 -3.02 2.68
C ILE A 212 -16.93 -4.13 2.05
N TYR A 213 -17.01 -5.33 2.64
CA TYR A 213 -17.90 -6.39 2.16
C TYR A 213 -19.37 -5.97 2.17
N LYS A 214 -19.83 -5.21 3.17
CA LYS A 214 -21.19 -4.62 3.17
C LYS A 214 -21.38 -3.58 2.06
N GLN A 215 -20.34 -2.83 1.71
CA GLN A 215 -20.41 -1.91 0.58
C GLN A 215 -20.55 -2.68 -0.75
N ILE A 216 -19.86 -3.81 -0.90
CA ILE A 216 -19.96 -4.66 -2.11
C ILE A 216 -21.41 -5.10 -2.34
N THR A 217 -22.13 -5.54 -1.30
CA THR A 217 -23.53 -5.95 -1.43
C THR A 217 -24.49 -4.80 -1.77
N THR A 218 -24.02 -3.55 -1.70
CA THR A 218 -24.83 -2.34 -1.94
C THR A 218 -24.49 -1.68 -3.27
N TYR A 219 -23.21 -1.64 -3.66
CA TYR A 219 -22.72 -0.85 -4.78
C TYR A 219 -22.22 -1.67 -5.98
N GLU A 220 -21.86 -2.95 -5.79
CA GLU A 220 -21.45 -3.79 -6.91
C GLU A 220 -22.68 -4.38 -7.61
N THR A 221 -22.55 -4.64 -8.91
CA THR A 221 -23.58 -5.28 -9.73
C THR A 221 -23.20 -6.68 -10.20
N ASP A 222 -21.94 -7.09 -10.00
CA ASP A 222 -21.45 -8.42 -10.36
C ASP A 222 -21.85 -9.42 -9.29
N ASP A 223 -22.80 -10.30 -9.62
CA ASP A 223 -23.35 -11.33 -8.73
C ASP A 223 -22.25 -12.17 -8.07
N LYS A 224 -21.16 -12.50 -8.78
CA LYS A 224 -20.08 -13.31 -8.20
C LYS A 224 -19.38 -12.59 -7.06
N ARG A 225 -19.18 -11.27 -7.18
CA ARG A 225 -18.56 -10.43 -6.14
C ARG A 225 -19.50 -10.28 -4.94
N ILE A 226 -20.79 -10.10 -5.21
CA ILE A 226 -21.84 -9.99 -4.18
C ILE A 226 -21.93 -11.30 -3.37
N GLU A 227 -21.97 -12.45 -4.04
CA GLU A 227 -22.05 -13.75 -3.38
C GLU A 227 -20.78 -14.05 -2.57
N GLU A 228 -19.59 -13.71 -3.09
CA GLU A 228 -18.35 -13.81 -2.30
C GLU A 228 -18.40 -12.96 -1.04
N ALA A 229 -18.88 -11.71 -1.14
CA ALA A 229 -19.00 -10.82 0.00
C ALA A 229 -19.99 -11.34 1.05
N LYS A 230 -21.17 -11.83 0.64
CA LYS A 230 -22.16 -12.43 1.53
C LYS A 230 -21.59 -13.65 2.26
N ARG A 231 -20.91 -14.54 1.56
CA ARG A 231 -20.24 -15.70 2.15
C ARG A 231 -19.20 -15.28 3.19
N ARG A 232 -18.31 -14.34 2.86
CA ARG A 232 -17.28 -13.86 3.79
C ARG A 232 -17.88 -13.17 5.02
N LEU A 233 -18.98 -12.42 4.86
CA LEU A 233 -19.69 -11.81 6.00
C LEU A 233 -20.25 -12.86 6.96
N GLN A 234 -20.79 -13.97 6.46
CA GLN A 234 -21.26 -15.08 7.30
C GLN A 234 -20.11 -15.77 8.03
N GLU A 235 -19.00 -16.04 7.33
CA GLU A 235 -17.82 -16.70 7.90
C GLU A 235 -17.16 -15.84 9.01
N ILE A 236 -17.02 -14.54 8.79
CA ILE A 236 -16.45 -13.63 9.80
C ILE A 236 -17.42 -13.43 10.97
N GLY A 237 -18.72 -13.26 10.69
CA GLY A 237 -19.75 -13.07 11.72
C GLY A 237 -19.98 -14.30 12.59
N GLY A 238 -19.85 -15.50 12.02
CA GLY A 238 -19.94 -16.77 12.75
C GLY A 238 -18.71 -17.04 13.62
N ALA A 239 -17.53 -16.54 13.26
CA ALA A 239 -16.30 -16.72 14.04
C ALA A 239 -16.19 -15.80 15.27
N THR A 240 -17.17 -14.92 15.51
CA THR A 240 -17.20 -13.97 16.64
C THR A 240 -18.23 -14.36 17.71
N ARG A 241 -18.90 -15.51 17.57
CA ARG A 241 -19.79 -16.12 18.57
C ARG A 241 -19.09 -17.31 19.22
#